data_AF-A0A3D2Z1A7-F1
#
_entry.id   AF-A0A3D2Z1A7-F1
#
_cell.length_a   1.000
_cell.length_b   1.000
_cell.length_c   1.000
_cell.angle_alpha   90.00
_cell.angle_beta   90.00
_cell.angle_gamma   90.00
#
_symmetry.space_group_name_H-M   'P 1'
#
loop_
_entity.id
_entity.type
_entity.pdbx_description
1 polymer ?
#
loop_
_entity_poly.entity_id
_entity_poly.type
_entity_poly.pdbx_seq_one_letter_code
_entity_poly.pdbx_strand_id
1 'polypeptide(L)'
;MPIGEMGLFTGHLRSADIFAHDDSTSIVLERDDLRGLFSQSPELHLKVLYDVIGILSLRVADANGLAETQARLVRQLEVKLQNYEAPGDEEED
;
A
#
# COMPACT_ATOMS: atom_id res chain seq x y z
N MET A 1 -9.33 -8.29 2.04
CA MET A 1 -8.53 -7.30 2.80
C MET A 1 -9.35 -6.02 2.89
N PRO A 2 -9.48 -5.37 4.07
CA PRO A 2 -10.16 -4.08 4.16
C PRO A 2 -9.36 -3.00 3.43
N ILE A 3 -10.08 -2.07 2.82
CA ILE A 3 -9.54 -0.94 2.06
C ILE A 3 -10.33 0.32 2.39
N GLY A 4 -9.70 1.50 2.33
CA GLY A 4 -10.34 2.77 2.67
C GLY A 4 -10.38 3.07 4.18
N GLU A 5 -9.76 2.23 4.99
CA GLU A 5 -9.61 2.37 6.43
C GLU A 5 -8.95 3.71 6.81
N MET A 6 -7.94 4.15 6.04
CA MET A 6 -7.27 5.41 6.31
C MET A 6 -8.26 6.58 6.26
N GLY A 7 -9.07 6.68 5.21
CA GLY A 7 -10.07 7.74 5.09
C GLY A 7 -11.16 7.59 6.15
N LEU A 8 -11.64 6.37 6.39
CA LEU A 8 -12.67 6.06 7.37
C LEU A 8 -12.30 6.54 8.78
N PHE A 9 -11.10 6.21 9.28
CA PHE A 9 -10.67 6.50 10.65
C PHE A 9 -9.99 7.87 10.81
N THR A 10 -9.24 8.35 9.82
CA THR A 10 -8.48 9.61 9.95
C THR A 10 -9.21 10.84 9.43
N GLY A 11 -10.29 10.66 8.68
CA GLY A 11 -11.02 11.76 8.03
C GLY A 11 -10.34 12.34 6.79
N HIS A 12 -9.15 11.85 6.42
CA HIS A 12 -8.44 12.32 5.22
C HIS A 12 -9.13 11.85 3.94
N LEU A 13 -8.86 12.57 2.84
CA LEU A 13 -9.24 12.13 1.50
C LEU A 13 -8.56 10.80 1.15
N ARG A 14 -9.13 10.11 0.17
CA ARG A 14 -8.62 8.84 -0.35
C ARG A 14 -7.15 8.98 -0.74
N SER A 15 -6.31 8.08 -0.22
CA SER A 15 -4.85 8.09 -0.45
C SER A 15 -4.43 7.42 -1.77
N ALA A 16 -5.28 6.55 -2.33
CA ALA A 16 -5.00 5.82 -3.57
C ALA A 16 -6.28 5.32 -4.24
N ASP A 17 -6.25 5.20 -5.57
CA ASP A 17 -7.31 4.55 -6.34
C ASP A 17 -7.28 3.03 -6.20
N ILE A 18 -8.45 2.41 -6.39
CA ILE A 18 -8.67 0.97 -6.24
C ILE A 18 -9.52 0.54 -7.42
N PHE A 19 -9.03 -0.49 -8.11
CA PHE A 19 -9.66 -1.08 -9.27
C PHE A 19 -9.85 -2.57 -9.01
N ALA A 20 -11.03 -3.10 -9.31
CA ALA A 20 -11.27 -4.53 -9.31
C ALA A 20 -10.73 -5.11 -10.63
N HIS A 21 -9.87 -6.12 -10.54
CA HIS A 21 -9.36 -6.81 -11.73
C HIS A 21 -10.40 -7.81 -12.27
N ASP A 22 -11.06 -8.51 -11.36
CA ASP A 22 -12.11 -9.51 -11.63
C ASP A 22 -13.44 -9.05 -11.02
N ASP A 23 -14.54 -9.69 -11.45
CA ASP A 23 -15.85 -9.51 -10.84
C ASP A 23 -15.79 -9.75 -9.33
N SER A 24 -16.03 -8.69 -8.57
CA SER A 24 -15.78 -8.65 -7.13
C SER A 24 -16.99 -8.11 -6.38
N THR A 25 -17.26 -8.67 -5.20
CA THR A 25 -18.29 -8.17 -4.27
C THR A 25 -17.63 -7.64 -3.01
N SER A 26 -18.00 -6.43 -2.60
CA SER A 26 -17.50 -5.78 -1.39
C SER A 26 -18.63 -5.46 -0.41
N ILE A 27 -18.32 -5.53 0.89
CA ILE A 27 -19.18 -4.98 1.94
C ILE A 27 -18.69 -3.57 2.24
N VAL A 28 -19.61 -2.60 2.21
CA VAL A 28 -19.32 -1.19 2.50
C VAL A 28 -19.72 -0.89 3.94
N LEU A 29 -18.82 -0.28 4.69
CA LEU A 29 -19.08 0.23 6.03
C LEU A 29 -18.93 1.75 6.02
N GLU A 30 -20.01 2.46 6.29
CA GLU A 30 -19.98 3.92 6.36
C GLU A 30 -19.47 4.41 7.71
N ARG A 31 -18.88 5.61 7.72
CA ARG A 31 -18.30 6.20 8.93
C ARG A 31 -19.35 6.40 10.02
N ASP A 32 -20.53 6.86 9.65
CA ASP A 32 -21.58 7.21 10.60
C ASP A 32 -22.21 5.96 11.22
N ASP A 33 -22.39 4.89 10.44
CA ASP A 33 -22.82 3.58 10.93
C ASP A 33 -21.83 3.00 11.94
N LEU A 34 -20.54 3.02 11.60
CA LEU A 34 -19.48 2.54 12.50
C LEU A 34 -19.39 3.37 13.77
N ARG A 35 -19.55 4.70 13.68
CA ARG A 35 -19.59 5.57 14.87
C ARG A 35 -20.75 5.22 15.79
N GLY A 36 -21.94 4.98 15.24
CA GLY A 36 -23.10 4.54 16.01
C GLY A 36 -22.88 3.19 16.69
N LEU A 37 -22.23 2.26 16.01
CA LEU A 37 -21.91 0.94 16.54
C LEU A 37 -20.83 1.00 17.63
N PHE A 38 -19.80 1.83 17.45
CA PHE A 38 -18.73 2.03 18.43
C PHE A 38 -19.19 2.77 19.69
N SER A 39 -20.17 3.67 19.59
CA SER A 39 -20.74 4.33 20.77
C SER A 39 -21.57 3.38 21.62
N GLN A 40 -22.17 2.35 21.01
CA GLN A 40 -22.97 1.32 21.69
C GLN A 40 -22.12 0.19 22.28
N SER A 41 -20.93 -0.07 21.72
CA SER A 41 -20.02 -1.10 22.22
C SER A 41 -18.55 -0.63 22.17
N PRO A 42 -18.04 -0.05 23.27
CA PRO A 42 -16.64 0.38 23.38
C PRO A 42 -15.64 -0.78 23.24
N GLU A 43 -15.99 -1.97 23.73
CA GLU A 43 -15.15 -3.17 23.61
C GLU A 43 -14.95 -3.58 22.15
N LEU A 44 -16.03 -3.55 21.36
CA LEU A 44 -15.97 -3.83 19.93
C LEU A 44 -15.13 -2.78 19.20
N HIS A 45 -15.28 -1.50 19.57
CA HIS A 45 -14.48 -0.43 19.02
C HIS A 45 -12.98 -0.66 19.24
N LEU A 46 -12.57 -0.98 20.48
CA LEU A 46 -11.17 -1.26 20.79
C LEU A 46 -10.63 -2.46 20.00
N LYS A 47 -11.41 -3.52 19.87
CA LYS A 47 -11.00 -4.72 19.12
C LYS A 47 -10.78 -4.41 17.64
N VAL A 48 -11.74 -3.73 17.01
CA VAL A 48 -11.63 -3.33 15.60
C VAL A 48 -10.44 -2.41 15.39
N LEU A 49 -10.21 -1.45 16.29
CA LEU A 49 -9.08 -0.53 16.19
C LEU A 49 -7.74 -1.28 16.28
N TYR A 50 -7.63 -2.23 17.19
CA TYR A 50 -6.42 -3.05 17.35
C TYR A 50 -6.12 -3.87 16.08
N ASP A 51 -7.14 -4.52 15.51
CA ASP A 51 -7.01 -5.29 14.28
C ASP A 51 -6.61 -4.40 13.09
N VAL A 52 -7.21 -3.21 12.95
CA VAL A 52 -6.87 -2.25 11.90
C VAL A 52 -5.42 -1.75 12.05
N ILE A 53 -5.00 -1.40 13.25
CA ILE A 53 -3.60 -0.98 13.53
C ILE A 53 -2.64 -2.11 13.17
N GLY A 54 -2.94 -3.36 13.53
CA GLY A 54 -2.12 -4.52 13.19
C GLY A 54 -1.95 -4.68 11.68
N ILE A 55 -3.05 -4.63 10.92
CA ILE A 55 -3.03 -4.74 9.45
C ILE A 55 -2.24 -3.59 8.82
N LEU A 56 -2.46 -2.36 9.27
CA LEU A 56 -1.76 -1.19 8.76
C LEU A 56 -0.26 -1.25 9.05
N SER A 57 0.13 -1.70 10.24
CA SER A 57 1.53 -1.82 10.63
C SER A 57 2.26 -2.84 9.76
N LEU A 58 1.62 -3.98 9.47
CA LEU A 58 2.17 -4.99 8.55
C LEU A 58 2.33 -4.43 7.14
N ARG A 59 1.33 -3.72 6.62
CA ARG A 59 1.40 -3.09 5.29
C ARG A 59 2.52 -2.06 5.18
N VAL A 60 2.76 -1.27 6.22
CA VAL A 60 3.87 -0.31 6.25
C VAL A 60 5.22 -1.04 6.22
N ALA A 61 5.37 -2.12 6.99
CA ALA A 61 6.58 -2.93 6.98
C ALA A 61 6.86 -3.52 5.59
N ASP A 62 5.84 -4.10 4.95
CA ASP A 62 5.95 -4.68 3.60
C ASP A 62 6.28 -3.63 2.55
N ALA A 63 5.59 -2.48 2.59
CA ALA A 63 5.83 -1.37 1.66
C ALA A 63 7.26 -0.81 1.79
N ASN A 64 7.76 -0.68 3.02
CA ASN A 64 9.13 -0.22 3.28
C ASN A 64 10.17 -1.22 2.76
N GLY A 65 9.96 -2.52 2.99
CA GLY A 65 10.87 -3.56 2.47
C GLY A 65 10.91 -3.59 0.94
N LEU A 66 9.77 -3.38 0.28
CA LEU A 66 9.70 -3.26 -1.17
C LEU A 66 10.43 -2.00 -1.66
N ALA A 67 10.21 -0.85 -1.01
CA ALA A 67 10.86 0.41 -1.36
C ALA A 67 12.39 0.32 -1.23
N GLU A 68 12.89 -0.31 -0.17
CA GLU A 68 14.33 -0.54 0.02
C GLU A 68 14.90 -1.43 -1.09
N THR A 69 14.18 -2.49 -1.46
CA THR A 69 14.59 -3.39 -2.55
C THR A 69 14.63 -2.66 -3.88
N GLN A 70 13.63 -1.83 -4.18
CA GLN A 70 13.58 -1.02 -5.39
C GLN A 70 14.73 0.00 -5.42
N ALA A 71 14.99 0.70 -4.30
CA ALA A 71 16.10 1.65 -4.21
C ALA A 71 17.46 0.97 -4.46
N ARG A 72 17.65 -0.24 -3.94
CA ARG A 72 18.86 -1.04 -4.20
C ARG A 72 19.00 -1.42 -5.68
N LEU A 73 17.90 -1.85 -6.33
CA LEU A 73 17.90 -2.20 -7.74
C LEU A 73 18.21 -1.00 -8.63
N VAL A 74 17.59 0.16 -8.36
CA VAL A 74 17.87 1.42 -9.06
C VAL A 74 19.36 1.73 -8.99
N ARG A 75 19.95 1.70 -7.79
CA ARG A 75 21.39 1.96 -7.60
C ARG A 75 22.29 0.98 -8.37
N GLN A 76 21.92 -0.31 -8.42
CA GLN A 76 22.68 -1.31 -9.20
C GLN A 76 22.61 -1.04 -10.70
N LEU A 77 21.45 -0.64 -11.19
CA LEU A 77 21.26 -0.29 -12.60
C LEU A 77 22.04 0.99 -12.96
N GLU A 78 22.04 2.01 -12.10
CA GLU A 78 22.84 3.22 -12.29
C GLU A 78 24.34 2.89 -12.41
N VAL A 79 24.87 2.03 -11.54
CA VAL A 79 26.27 1.58 -11.61
C VAL A 79 26.55 0.81 -12.90
N LYS A 80 25.63 -0.07 -13.33
CA LYS A 80 25.78 -0.79 -14.61
C LYS A 80 25.76 0.15 -15.79
N LEU A 81 24.91 1.18 -15.77
CA LEU A 81 24.83 2.18 -16.83
C LEU A 81 26.12 3.01 -16.93
N GLN A 82 26.71 3.39 -15.79
CA GLN A 82 27.99 4.11 -15.75
C GLN A 82 29.15 3.28 -16.30
N ASN A 83 29.10 1.96 -16.10
CA ASN A 83 30.12 1.03 -16.58
C ASN A 83 29.74 0.38 -17.93
N TYR A 84 28.68 0.86 -18.59
CA TYR A 84 28.27 0.34 -19.87
C TYR A 84 29.13 0.96 -20.97
N GLU A 85 30.09 0.19 -21.47
CA GLU A 85 30.70 0.45 -22.77
C GLU A 85 29.78 -0.15 -23.83
N ALA A 86 29.29 0.69 -24.75
CA ALA A 86 28.50 0.21 -25.87
C ALA A 86 29.37 -0.79 -26.67
N PRO A 87 28.83 -1.96 -27.09
CA PRO A 87 29.55 -2.80 -28.04
C PRO A 87 29.85 -1.93 -29.25
N GLY A 88 31.15 -1.79 -29.57
CA GLY A 88 31.61 -0.97 -30.69
C GLY A 88 30.85 -1.40 -31.94
N ASP A 89 30.35 -0.41 -32.69
CA ASP A 89 29.84 -0.64 -34.02
C ASP A 89 30.98 -1.33 -34.80
N GLU A 90 30.89 -2.64 -34.99
CA GLU A 90 31.69 -3.35 -35.97
C GLU A 90 31.24 -2.81 -37.33
N GLU A 91 31.86 -1.70 -37.76
CA GLU A 91 31.83 -1.28 -39.14
C GLU A 91 32.49 -2.40 -39.96
N GLU A 92 31.63 -3.25 -40.57
CA GLU A 92 32.00 -4.22 -41.59
C GLU A 92 32.67 -3.47 -42.77
N ASP A 93 33.99 -3.63 -42.92
CA ASP A 93 34.77 -3.29 -44.12
C ASP A 93 34.45 -4.22 -45.30
#